data_AF-A0A835CXY4-F1
#
_entry.id   AF-A0A835CXY4-F1
#
_cell.length_a   1.000
_cell.length_b   1.000
_cell.length_c   1.000
_cell.angle_alpha   90.00
_cell.angle_beta   90.00
_cell.angle_gamma   90.00
#
_symmetry.space_group_name_H-M   'P 1'
#
loop_
_entity.id
_entity.type
_entity.pdbx_description
1 polymer ?
#
loop_
_entity_poly.entity_id
_entity_poly.type
_entity_poly.pdbx_seq_one_letter_code
_entity_poly.pdbx_strand_id
1 'polypeptide(L)'
;MEKSFPELGLKAEDCTETSWINSTLYFANYRNGESIDVLKNRTLQPKNIYKNKSDFVKEAISEVELEEMWKVLLEGEIIPLLIWESIRRKNEQDTGIRTPFPTELETCTTFNMDLDLGINEEGSNTSYSKASVWGRKYFKNNFKRLALVKSKVDPESSTGIPYS
;
A
#
# COMPACT_ATOMS: atom_id res chain seq x y z
N MET A 1 18.59 9.12 -16.14
CA MET A 1 17.36 9.92 -16.13
C MET A 1 17.17 10.68 -17.43
N GLU A 2 18.16 11.42 -17.92
CA GLU A 2 18.07 12.19 -19.19
C GLU A 2 17.54 11.43 -20.41
N LYS A 3 17.78 10.11 -20.52
CA LYS A 3 17.28 9.30 -21.65
C LYS A 3 15.85 8.77 -21.49
N SER A 4 15.39 8.61 -20.25
CA SER A 4 14.16 7.86 -19.94
C SER A 4 13.07 8.72 -19.29
N PHE A 5 13.46 9.84 -18.67
CA PHE A 5 12.56 10.80 -18.04
C PHE A 5 13.24 12.19 -17.99
N PRO A 6 13.52 12.82 -19.15
CA PRO A 6 14.16 14.14 -19.23
C PRO A 6 13.32 15.28 -18.64
N GLU A 7 12.00 15.15 -18.63
CA GLU A 7 11.04 16.16 -18.16
C GLU A 7 11.21 16.48 -16.68
N LEU A 8 11.75 15.53 -15.89
CA LEU A 8 12.08 15.75 -14.48
C LEU A 8 13.20 16.78 -14.29
N GLY A 9 14.06 16.99 -15.29
CA GLY A 9 15.14 17.97 -15.24
C GLY A 9 16.22 17.70 -14.19
N LEU A 10 16.35 16.46 -13.72
CA LEU A 10 17.29 16.05 -12.65
C LEU A 10 18.74 16.32 -13.03
N LYS A 11 19.48 17.03 -12.16
CA LYS A 11 20.91 17.31 -12.32
C LYS A 11 21.76 16.51 -11.34
N ALA A 12 23.05 16.39 -11.64
CA ALA A 12 24.00 15.72 -10.75
C ALA A 12 24.08 16.38 -9.36
N GLU A 13 23.89 17.70 -9.30
CA GLU A 13 23.90 18.50 -8.06
C GLU A 13 22.73 18.17 -7.14
N ASP A 14 21.62 17.66 -7.67
CA ASP A 14 20.44 17.25 -6.90
C ASP A 14 20.61 15.85 -6.28
N CYS A 15 21.64 15.10 -6.69
CA CYS A 15 21.88 13.73 -6.27
C CYS A 15 22.91 13.68 -5.13
N THR A 16 22.60 12.92 -4.09
CA THR A 16 23.55 12.61 -3.01
C THR A 16 23.85 11.12 -2.98
N GLU A 17 25.11 10.75 -3.24
CA GLU A 17 25.57 9.36 -3.09
C GLU A 17 25.81 9.04 -1.61
N THR A 18 25.27 7.91 -1.13
CA THR A 18 25.40 7.50 0.26
C THR A 18 25.23 5.99 0.42
N SER A 19 25.56 5.46 1.59
CA SER A 19 25.34 4.05 1.90
C SER A 19 23.85 3.73 2.04
N TRP A 20 23.46 2.47 1.84
CA TRP A 20 22.06 2.04 1.97
C TRP A 20 21.46 2.34 3.37
N ILE A 21 22.27 2.23 4.44
CA ILE A 21 21.78 2.52 5.79
C ILE A 21 21.53 4.03 5.99
N ASN A 22 22.35 4.88 5.37
CA ASN A 22 22.14 6.33 5.42
C ASN A 22 20.97 6.77 4.53
N SER A 23 20.72 6.10 3.40
CA SER A 23 19.50 6.39 2.61
C SER A 23 18.24 6.00 3.38
N THR A 24 18.29 4.96 4.21
CA THR A 24 17.19 4.61 5.12
C THR A 24 16.89 5.74 6.11
N LEU A 25 17.92 6.38 6.66
CA LEU A 25 17.75 7.56 7.51
C LEU A 25 17.09 8.72 6.76
N TYR A 26 17.53 8.99 5.53
CA TYR A 26 16.95 10.02 4.67
C TYR A 26 15.46 9.80 4.41
N PHE A 27 15.05 8.59 3.99
CA PHE A 27 13.64 8.27 3.74
C PHE A 27 12.78 8.24 5.02
N ALA A 28 13.40 8.00 6.17
CA ALA A 28 12.74 8.10 7.48
C ALA A 28 12.70 9.56 8.02
N ASN A 29 13.12 10.54 7.22
CA ASN A 29 13.10 11.97 7.53
C ASN A 29 14.02 12.36 8.71
N TYR A 30 15.10 11.60 8.94
CA TYR A 30 16.16 11.98 9.88
C TYR A 30 17.12 12.99 9.25
N ARG A 31 17.80 13.78 10.09
CA ARG A 31 18.74 14.79 9.59
C ARG A 31 19.98 14.13 9.00
N ASN A 32 20.54 14.74 7.96
CA ASN A 32 21.78 14.26 7.37
C ASN A 32 22.92 14.30 8.41
N GLY A 33 23.63 13.18 8.57
CA GLY A 33 24.71 13.03 9.55
C GLY A 33 24.29 12.55 10.94
N GLU A 34 23.01 12.25 11.18
CA GLU A 34 22.59 11.59 12.42
C GLU A 34 23.21 10.19 12.54
N SER A 35 23.49 9.78 13.79
CA SER A 35 23.98 8.44 14.06
C SER A 35 22.92 7.40 13.67
N ILE A 36 23.33 6.33 13.01
CA ILE A 36 22.47 5.17 12.70
C ILE A 36 21.82 4.55 13.94
N ASP A 37 22.34 4.83 15.15
CA ASP A 37 21.75 4.39 16.41
C ASP A 37 20.33 4.93 16.64
N VAL A 38 19.92 6.02 15.97
CA VAL A 38 18.53 6.52 16.03
C VAL A 38 17.52 5.46 15.57
N LEU A 39 17.92 4.55 14.67
CA LEU A 39 17.08 3.43 14.22
C LEU A 39 16.80 2.40 15.33
N LYS A 40 17.54 2.42 16.44
CA LYS A 40 17.29 1.57 17.61
C LYS A 40 16.23 2.16 18.55
N ASN A 41 15.85 3.43 18.39
CA ASN A 41 14.89 4.10 19.26
C ASN A 41 13.47 3.54 19.03
N ARG A 42 12.83 3.06 20.11
CA ARG A 42 11.46 2.51 20.09
C ARG A 42 10.45 3.41 20.82
N THR A 43 10.83 4.65 21.12
CA THR A 43 9.93 5.60 21.79
C THR A 43 8.72 5.86 20.89
N LEU A 44 7.52 5.65 21.44
CA LEU A 44 6.28 5.86 20.71
C LEU A 44 6.08 7.37 20.49
N GLN A 45 6.03 7.78 19.23
CA GLN A 45 5.65 9.14 18.86
C GLN A 45 4.15 9.34 19.13
N PRO A 46 3.71 10.59 19.37
CA PRO A 46 2.29 10.91 19.42
C PRO A 46 1.57 10.36 18.19
N LYS A 47 0.47 9.63 18.40
CA LYS A 47 -0.31 9.08 17.30
C LYS A 47 -1.06 10.20 16.62
N ASN A 48 -0.74 10.47 15.37
CA ASN A 48 -1.63 11.20 14.49
C ASN A 48 -2.81 10.30 14.14
N ILE A 49 -4.03 10.82 14.23
CA ILE A 49 -5.22 10.12 13.74
C ILE A 49 -5.28 10.36 12.24
N TYR A 50 -5.19 9.29 11.47
CA TYR A 50 -5.28 9.33 10.01
C TYR A 50 -6.07 8.13 9.51
N LYS A 51 -6.66 8.29 8.32
CA LYS A 51 -7.33 7.21 7.60
C LYS A 51 -6.77 7.12 6.19
N ASN A 52 -6.28 5.94 5.87
CA ASN A 52 -5.55 5.70 4.62
C ASN A 52 -6.31 4.71 3.77
N LYS A 53 -6.23 4.92 2.46
CA LYS A 53 -6.71 4.04 1.42
C LYS A 53 -5.60 3.81 0.42
N SER A 54 -5.65 2.66 -0.23
CA SER A 54 -4.72 2.32 -1.30
C SER A 54 -5.51 1.82 -2.50
N ASP A 55 -5.07 2.19 -3.69
CA ASP A 55 -5.58 1.67 -4.96
C ASP A 55 -4.45 1.31 -5.90
N PHE A 56 -4.79 0.57 -6.96
CA PHE A 56 -3.86 0.10 -7.97
C PHE A 56 -4.27 0.64 -9.34
N VAL A 57 -3.39 1.41 -9.95
CA VAL A 57 -3.59 2.04 -11.25
C VAL A 57 -2.99 1.15 -12.35
N LYS A 58 -3.81 0.74 -13.31
CA LYS A 58 -3.42 -0.15 -14.43
C LYS A 58 -3.05 0.61 -15.70
N GLU A 59 -3.73 1.72 -15.96
CA GLU A 59 -3.52 2.59 -17.10
C GLU A 59 -3.25 4.01 -16.60
N ALA A 60 -2.54 4.82 -17.39
CA ALA A 60 -2.23 6.18 -16.98
C ALA A 60 -3.53 6.98 -16.74
N ILE A 61 -3.61 7.63 -15.58
CA ILE A 61 -4.70 8.56 -15.25
C ILE A 61 -4.59 9.75 -16.22
N SER A 62 -5.70 10.16 -16.81
CA SER A 62 -5.70 11.29 -17.76
C SER A 62 -5.42 12.62 -17.05
N GLU A 63 -4.97 13.61 -17.82
CA GLU A 63 -4.69 14.96 -17.29
C GLU A 63 -5.93 15.59 -16.64
N VAL A 64 -7.10 15.41 -17.25
CA VAL A 64 -8.39 15.91 -16.74
C VAL A 64 -8.72 15.28 -15.39
N GLU A 65 -8.57 13.95 -15.26
CA GLU A 65 -8.82 13.24 -14.00
C GLU A 65 -7.81 13.67 -12.91
N LEU A 66 -6.55 13.91 -13.26
CA LEU A 66 -5.54 14.42 -12.33
C LEU A 66 -5.89 15.83 -11.85
N GLU A 67 -6.35 16.72 -12.73
CA GLU A 67 -6.81 18.06 -12.35
C GLU A 67 -8.00 18.02 -11.40
N GLU A 68 -8.95 17.11 -11.62
CA GLU A 68 -10.08 16.89 -10.72
C GLU A 68 -9.62 16.38 -9.34
N MET A 69 -8.68 15.43 -9.32
CA MET A 69 -8.06 14.96 -8.07
C MET A 69 -7.37 16.10 -7.31
N TRP A 70 -6.66 17.00 -8.02
CA TRP A 70 -6.02 18.16 -7.39
C TRP A 70 -7.01 19.12 -6.76
N LYS A 71 -8.18 19.35 -7.38
CA LYS A 71 -9.23 20.19 -6.78
C LYS A 71 -9.70 19.61 -5.45
N VAL A 72 -9.97 18.31 -5.40
CA VAL A 72 -10.37 17.62 -4.15
C VAL A 72 -9.30 17.73 -3.06
N LEU A 73 -8.02 17.59 -3.44
CA LEU A 73 -6.88 17.73 -2.52
C LEU A 73 -6.73 19.16 -1.99
N LEU A 74 -7.02 20.18 -2.80
CA LEU A 74 -6.86 21.58 -2.41
C LEU A 74 -8.06 22.15 -1.64
N GLU A 75 -9.26 21.62 -1.87
CA GLU A 75 -10.52 22.08 -1.26
C GLU A 75 -10.85 21.38 0.07
N GLY A 76 -10.13 20.31 0.43
CA GLY A 76 -10.39 19.52 1.64
C GLY A 76 -10.03 20.23 2.95
N GLU A 77 -10.75 19.91 4.02
CA GLU A 77 -10.55 20.47 5.37
C GLU A 77 -9.33 19.88 6.13
N ILE A 78 -8.72 18.81 5.60
CA ILE A 78 -7.61 18.06 6.24
C ILE A 78 -6.39 18.14 5.32
N ILE A 79 -5.18 18.14 5.90
CA ILE A 79 -3.91 18.03 5.16
C ILE A 79 -3.90 16.69 4.40
N PRO A 80 -4.09 16.67 3.08
CA PRO A 80 -4.13 15.43 2.35
C PRO A 80 -2.72 15.05 1.89
N LEU A 81 -2.44 13.75 1.91
CA LEU A 81 -1.18 13.20 1.40
C LEU A 81 -1.50 12.11 0.38
N LEU A 82 -0.94 12.28 -0.81
CA LEU A 82 -1.01 11.32 -1.90
C LEU A 82 0.39 10.85 -2.24
N ILE A 83 0.60 9.54 -2.17
CA ILE A 83 1.87 8.89 -2.46
C ILE A 83 1.66 7.94 -3.64
N TRP A 84 2.46 8.13 -4.69
CA TRP A 84 2.56 7.20 -5.81
C TRP A 84 3.80 6.32 -5.67
N GLU A 85 3.59 5.02 -5.54
CA GLU A 85 4.65 4.03 -5.55
C GLU A 85 4.63 3.27 -6.87
N SER A 86 5.72 3.37 -7.63
CA SER A 86 5.89 2.56 -8.83
C SER A 86 6.28 1.14 -8.44
N ILE A 87 5.39 0.18 -8.64
CA ILE A 87 5.68 -1.23 -8.39
C ILE A 87 6.06 -1.88 -9.71
N ARG A 88 7.33 -2.28 -9.81
CA ARG A 88 7.82 -3.07 -10.94
C ARG A 88 7.94 -4.53 -10.55
N ARG A 89 7.34 -5.41 -11.34
CA ARG A 89 7.51 -6.85 -11.20
C ARG A 89 8.98 -7.21 -11.43
N LYS A 90 9.58 -7.94 -10.48
CA LYS A 90 10.99 -8.33 -10.55
C LYS A 90 11.28 -9.35 -11.67
N ASN A 91 10.30 -10.21 -12.02
CA ASN A 91 10.43 -11.24 -13.07
C ASN A 91 9.09 -11.53 -13.77
N GLU A 92 9.08 -11.62 -15.10
CA GLU A 92 7.89 -11.92 -15.93
C GLU A 92 7.24 -13.29 -15.64
N GLN A 93 7.94 -14.21 -14.97
CA GLN A 93 7.45 -15.56 -14.65
C GLN A 93 6.69 -15.70 -13.31
N ASP A 94 6.62 -14.65 -12.49
CA ASP A 94 5.96 -14.74 -11.18
C ASP A 94 4.43 -14.66 -11.28
N THR A 95 3.76 -15.79 -11.50
CA THR A 95 2.32 -15.89 -11.84
C THR A 95 1.32 -15.30 -10.82
N GLY A 96 1.77 -14.57 -9.78
CA GLY A 96 0.92 -14.00 -8.74
C GLY A 96 0.30 -15.03 -7.80
N ILE A 97 0.49 -16.32 -8.09
CA ILE A 97 -0.03 -17.45 -7.33
C ILE A 97 0.96 -17.87 -6.25
N ARG A 98 2.27 -17.57 -6.34
CA ARG A 98 3.25 -18.05 -5.35
C ARG A 98 3.04 -17.49 -3.95
N THR A 99 2.59 -16.24 -3.85
CA THR A 99 2.36 -15.55 -2.58
C THR A 99 0.89 -15.18 -2.39
N PRO A 100 0.43 -14.89 -1.15
CA PRO A 100 -0.90 -14.32 -0.92
C PRO A 100 -1.10 -12.99 -1.64
N PHE A 101 -0.06 -12.14 -1.66
CA PHE A 101 -0.07 -10.86 -2.36
C PHE A 101 -0.12 -11.09 -3.89
N PRO A 102 -1.10 -10.50 -4.59
CA PRO A 102 -1.23 -10.64 -6.03
C PRO A 102 -0.27 -9.69 -6.76
N THR A 103 0.76 -10.21 -7.40
CA THR A 103 1.71 -9.43 -8.21
C THR A 103 1.20 -9.22 -9.64
N GLU A 104 0.38 -8.18 -9.85
CA GLU A 104 0.13 -7.59 -11.17
C GLU A 104 1.01 -6.33 -11.36
N LEU A 105 1.32 -5.96 -12.60
CA LEU A 105 2.03 -4.70 -12.92
C LEU A 105 1.08 -3.54 -12.64
N GLU A 106 1.23 -2.88 -11.49
CA GLU A 106 0.30 -1.85 -11.03
C GLU A 106 1.07 -0.74 -10.32
N THR A 107 0.70 0.52 -10.52
CA THR A 107 1.17 1.62 -9.67
C THR A 107 0.28 1.67 -8.43
N CYS A 108 0.85 1.57 -7.23
CA CYS A 108 0.07 1.70 -6.01
C CYS A 108 -0.06 3.17 -5.66
N THR A 109 -1.30 3.65 -5.55
CA THR A 109 -1.62 4.97 -5.02
C THR A 109 -2.09 4.80 -3.59
N THR A 110 -1.36 5.36 -2.62
CA THR A 110 -1.89 5.48 -1.26
C THR A 110 -2.40 6.90 -1.06
N PHE A 111 -3.68 7.02 -0.73
CA PHE A 111 -4.38 8.27 -0.49
C PHE A 111 -4.96 8.28 0.92
N ASN A 112 -4.80 9.37 1.67
CA ASN A 112 -5.45 9.52 2.97
C ASN A 112 -6.86 10.13 2.82
N MET A 113 -7.91 9.29 2.67
CA MET A 113 -9.31 9.74 2.66
C MET A 113 -10.15 8.90 3.62
N ASP A 114 -10.96 9.57 4.42
CA ASP A 114 -11.89 8.97 5.36
C ASP A 114 -13.06 8.30 4.64
N LEU A 115 -13.02 6.97 4.47
CA LEU A 115 -14.20 6.19 4.09
C LEU A 115 -14.11 4.74 4.64
N ASP A 116 -15.01 4.39 5.56
CA ASP A 116 -14.96 3.18 6.40
C ASP A 116 -15.03 1.90 5.57
N LEU A 117 -14.01 1.05 5.68
CA LEU A 117 -14.00 -0.27 5.08
C LEU A 117 -13.73 -1.31 6.17
N GLY A 118 -14.65 -2.25 6.34
CA GLY A 118 -14.37 -3.54 7.00
C GLY A 118 -14.67 -3.65 8.50
N ILE A 119 -15.81 -3.13 8.98
CA ILE A 119 -16.32 -3.49 10.31
C ILE A 119 -17.24 -4.71 10.14
N ASN A 120 -16.91 -5.81 10.81
CA ASN A 120 -17.84 -6.92 10.97
C ASN A 120 -18.89 -6.56 12.02
N GLU A 121 -20.15 -6.93 11.79
CA GLU A 121 -21.17 -6.86 12.83
C GLU A 121 -20.77 -7.80 13.98
N GLU A 122 -20.63 -7.23 15.17
CA GLU A 122 -20.24 -7.95 16.39
C GLU A 122 -21.12 -9.18 16.61
N GLY A 123 -20.48 -10.33 16.86
CA GLY A 123 -21.18 -11.57 17.24
C GLY A 123 -21.77 -12.41 16.10
N SER A 124 -21.61 -12.03 14.82
CA SER A 124 -22.07 -12.85 13.70
C SER A 124 -20.98 -13.74 13.11
N ASN A 125 -21.29 -15.03 12.90
CA ASN A 125 -20.41 -15.94 12.14
C ASN A 125 -20.22 -15.38 10.72
N THR A 126 -18.97 -15.13 10.33
CA THR A 126 -18.64 -14.56 9.03
C THR A 126 -18.55 -15.66 7.97
N SER A 127 -19.50 -15.69 7.03
CA SER A 127 -19.52 -16.67 5.94
C SER A 127 -18.51 -16.34 4.82
N TYR A 128 -18.19 -17.33 3.96
CA TYR A 128 -17.31 -17.09 2.80
C TYR A 128 -17.87 -16.03 1.87
N SER A 129 -19.18 -16.06 1.63
CA SER A 129 -19.84 -15.05 0.81
C SER A 129 -19.60 -13.64 1.35
N LYS A 130 -19.79 -13.41 2.66
CA LYS A 130 -19.54 -12.11 3.32
C LYS A 130 -18.05 -11.71 3.26
N ALA A 131 -17.16 -12.61 3.65
CA ALA A 131 -15.72 -12.32 3.65
C ALA A 131 -15.14 -12.10 2.25
N SER A 132 -15.71 -12.76 1.22
CA SER A 132 -15.21 -12.68 -0.16
C SER A 132 -15.37 -11.30 -0.79
N VAL A 133 -16.26 -10.46 -0.27
CA VAL A 133 -16.45 -9.06 -0.72
C VAL A 133 -15.18 -8.24 -0.50
N TRP A 134 -14.49 -8.46 0.63
CA TRP A 134 -13.24 -7.76 0.98
C TRP A 134 -12.02 -8.61 0.63
N GLY A 135 -12.08 -9.91 0.89
CA GLY A 135 -10.98 -10.84 0.65
C GLY A 135 -10.52 -10.85 -0.81
N ARG A 136 -11.44 -10.72 -1.77
CA ARG A 136 -11.09 -10.60 -3.19
C ARG A 136 -10.51 -9.24 -3.58
N LYS A 137 -10.83 -8.15 -2.86
CA LYS A 137 -10.18 -6.85 -3.08
C LYS A 137 -8.69 -6.93 -2.70
N TYR A 138 -8.37 -7.56 -1.57
CA TYR A 138 -6.99 -7.69 -1.10
C TYR A 138 -6.18 -8.78 -1.80
N PHE A 139 -6.78 -9.94 -2.04
CA PHE A 139 -6.03 -11.14 -2.47
C PHE A 139 -6.41 -11.59 -3.89
N LYS A 140 -7.27 -10.87 -4.60
CA LYS A 140 -7.77 -11.24 -5.94
C LYS A 140 -8.16 -12.73 -5.97
N ASN A 141 -7.61 -13.49 -6.91
CA ASN A 141 -7.87 -14.92 -7.10
C ASN A 141 -7.26 -15.81 -6.00
N ASN A 142 -6.30 -15.30 -5.21
CA ASN A 142 -5.66 -16.07 -4.14
C ASN A 142 -6.54 -16.25 -2.90
N PHE A 143 -7.60 -15.44 -2.73
CA PHE A 143 -8.47 -15.50 -1.56
C PHE A 143 -9.07 -16.89 -1.33
N LYS A 144 -9.51 -17.56 -2.41
CA LYS A 144 -10.08 -18.91 -2.32
C LYS A 144 -9.06 -19.90 -1.77
N ARG A 145 -7.79 -19.83 -2.20
CA ARG A 145 -6.75 -20.71 -1.68
C ARG A 145 -6.47 -20.41 -0.21
N LEU A 146 -6.44 -19.15 0.18
CA LEU A 146 -6.19 -18.73 1.57
C LEU A 146 -7.28 -19.23 2.51
N ALA A 147 -8.55 -19.10 2.13
CA ALA A 147 -9.66 -19.61 2.92
C ALA A 147 -9.63 -21.15 3.07
N LEU A 148 -9.26 -21.89 2.02
CA LEU A 148 -9.06 -23.35 2.10
C LEU A 148 -7.89 -23.75 3.03
N VAL A 149 -6.80 -22.98 3.03
CA VAL A 149 -5.66 -23.26 3.93
C VAL A 149 -6.05 -22.95 5.37
N LYS A 150 -6.73 -21.82 5.61
CA LYS A 150 -7.21 -21.43 6.94
C LYS A 150 -8.15 -22.49 7.54
N SER A 151 -9.10 -23.02 6.76
CA SER A 151 -10.03 -24.05 7.27
C SER A 151 -9.35 -25.38 7.61
N LYS A 152 -8.22 -25.70 6.96
CA LYS A 152 -7.43 -26.91 7.28
C LYS A 152 -6.52 -26.74 8.49
N VAL A 153 -5.89 -25.57 8.61
CA VAL A 153 -4.89 -25.29 9.65
C VAL A 153 -5.56 -24.91 10.98
N ASP A 154 -6.71 -24.25 10.90
CA ASP A 154 -7.42 -23.74 12.07
C ASP A 154 -8.95 -23.87 11.88
N PRO A 155 -9.47 -25.10 11.99
CA PRO A 155 -10.88 -25.41 11.74
C PRO A 155 -11.82 -24.91 12.84
N GLU A 156 -11.32 -24.66 14.05
CA GLU A 156 -12.13 -24.30 15.23
C GLU A 156 -12.14 -22.79 15.51
N SER A 157 -11.45 -21.96 14.71
CA SER A 157 -11.46 -20.52 14.97
C SER A 157 -12.87 -19.94 14.78
N SER A 158 -13.27 -19.07 15.70
CA SER A 158 -14.49 -18.23 15.58
C SER A 158 -14.47 -17.28 14.37
N THR A 159 -13.34 -17.21 13.66
CA THR A 159 -13.11 -16.53 12.39
C THR A 159 -13.11 -17.48 11.18
N GLY A 160 -13.37 -18.77 11.41
CA GLY A 160 -13.42 -19.82 10.41
C GLY A 160 -14.53 -19.52 9.43
N ILE A 161 -14.16 -19.14 8.23
CA ILE A 161 -15.07 -18.85 7.14
C ILE A 161 -15.60 -20.21 6.63
N PRO A 162 -16.84 -20.62 6.93
CA PRO A 162 -17.35 -21.91 6.49
C PRO A 162 -17.54 -21.86 4.97
N TYR A 163 -17.08 -22.90 4.27
CA TYR A 163 -17.47 -23.16 2.88
C TYR A 163 -18.88 -23.76 2.88
N SER A 164 -19.89 -22.90 3.01
CA SER A 164 -21.29 -23.23 2.73
C SER A 164 -21.88 -22.13 1.87
#